data_AF-A0A352F5W3-F1
#
_entry.id   AF-A0A352F5W3-F1
#
_cell.length_a   1.000
_cell.length_b   1.000
_cell.length_c   1.000
_cell.angle_alpha   90.00
_cell.angle_beta   90.00
_cell.angle_gamma   90.00
#
_symmetry.space_group_name_H-M   'P 1'
#
loop_
_entity.id
_entity.type
_entity.pdbx_description
1 polymer ?
#
loop_
_entity_poly.entity_id
_entity_poly.type
_entity_poly.pdbx_seq_one_letter_code
_entity_poly.pdbx_strand_id
1 'polypeptide(L)' 'MLVTIAIPTALRNFAEGKSRIELQAATAGEALDQLSSQYAELRRHLYDDKNKLRSFVNVYLNDEDIRHQAGV' A
#
# COMPACT_ATOMS: atom_id res chain seq x y z
N MET A 1 0.86 14.27 4.44
CA MET A 1 2.20 14.38 3.82
C MET A 1 2.18 13.67 2.48
N LEU A 2 3.07 14.05 1.54
CA LEU A 2 3.18 13.35 0.26
C LEU A 2 3.92 12.03 0.49
N VAL A 3 3.31 10.91 0.14
CA VAL A 3 3.85 9.56 0.28
C VAL A 3 4.04 8.97 -1.10
N THR A 4 5.21 8.40 -1.36
CA THR A 4 5.49 7.68 -2.60
C THR A 4 5.45 6.18 -2.34
N ILE A 5 4.53 5.49 -3.00
CA ILE A 5 4.38 4.03 -2.92
C ILE A 5 5.04 3.42 -4.14
N ALA A 6 6.06 2.58 -3.92
CA ALA A 6 6.70 1.83 -4.98
C ALA A 6 5.93 0.53 -5.27
N ILE A 7 5.50 0.34 -6.52
CA ILE A 7 4.73 -0.82 -6.94
C ILE A 7 5.67 -1.86 -7.60
N PRO A 8 5.78 -3.07 -7.04
CA PRO A 8 6.55 -4.16 -7.64
C PRO A 8 6.07 -4.48 -9.05
N THR A 9 6.96 -4.95 -9.92
CA THR A 9 6.65 -5.28 -11.32
C THR A 9 5.43 -6.20 -11.46
N ALA A 10 5.29 -7.19 -10.57
CA ALA A 10 4.15 -8.12 -10.55
C ALA A 10 2.79 -7.45 -10.29
N LEU A 11 2.77 -6.30 -9.61
CA LEU A 11 1.55 -5.58 -9.23
C LEU A 11 1.26 -4.37 -10.13
N ARG A 12 2.17 -4.00 -11.04
CA ARG A 12 1.99 -2.83 -11.91
C ARG A 12 0.74 -2.93 -12.77
N ASN A 13 0.37 -4.13 -13.22
CA ASN A 13 -0.84 -4.33 -14.02
C ASN A 13 -2.12 -3.89 -13.27
N PHE A 14 -2.13 -4.00 -11.94
CA PHE A 14 -3.24 -3.58 -11.09
C PHE A 14 -3.15 -2.10 -10.67
N ALA A 15 -2.07 -1.43 -11.06
CA ALA A 15 -1.73 -0.04 -10.75
C ALA A 15 -1.65 0.82 -12.03
N GLU A 16 -2.39 0.48 -13.08
CA GLU A 16 -2.35 1.15 -14.40
C GLU A 16 -0.94 1.16 -15.05
N GLY A 17 -0.11 0.16 -14.76
CA GLY A 17 1.28 0.10 -15.21
C GLY A 17 2.23 1.02 -14.43
N LYS A 18 1.74 1.74 -13.42
CA LYS A 18 2.57 2.67 -12.63
C LYS A 18 3.54 1.91 -11.75
N SER A 19 4.81 2.33 -11.80
CA SER A 19 5.87 1.84 -10.94
C SER A 19 5.92 2.57 -9.59
N ARG A 20 5.38 3.78 -9.55
CA ARG A 20 5.29 4.63 -8.35
C ARG A 20 3.94 5.35 -8.35
N ILE A 21 3.34 5.44 -7.17
CA ILE A 21 2.11 6.19 -6.95
C ILE A 21 2.39 7.20 -5.85
N GLU A 22 2.12 8.47 -6.15
CA GLU A 22 2.23 9.56 -5.19
C GLU A 22 0.83 9.92 -4.70
N LEU A 23 0.66 9.95 -3.37
CA LEU A 23 -0.61 10.28 -2.74
C LEU A 23 -0.40 11.03 -1.43
N GLN A 24 -1.44 11.69 -0.94
CA GLN A 24 -1.37 12.44 0.31
C GLN A 24 -2.03 11.64 1.43
N ALA A 25 -1.23 11.25 2.42
CA ALA A 25 -1.72 10.56 3.61
C ALA A 25 -1.02 11.06 4.87
N ALA A 26 -1.67 10.95 6.03
CA ALA A 26 -1.07 11.24 7.33
C ALA A 26 -0.46 9.98 7.96
N THR A 27 -0.95 8.80 7.59
CA THR A 27 -0.38 7.51 8.01
C THR A 27 -0.29 6.57 6.83
N ALA A 28 0.49 5.51 6.96
CA ALA A 28 0.57 4.51 5.91
C ALA A 28 -0.67 3.60 5.83
N GLY A 29 -1.44 3.45 6.91
CA GLY A 29 -2.77 2.83 6.83
C GLY A 29 -3.70 3.64 5.93
N GLU A 30 -3.72 4.96 6.12
CA GLU A 30 -4.48 5.88 5.26
C GLU A 30 -3.95 5.90 3.81
N ALA A 31 -2.62 5.81 3.62
CA ALA A 31 -2.00 5.70 2.31
C ALA A 31 -2.47 4.45 1.55
N LEU A 32 -2.51 3.31 2.24
CA LEU A 32 -3.00 2.06 1.69
C LEU A 32 -4.50 2.09 1.44
N ASP A 33 -5.29 2.69 2.32
CA ASP A 33 -6.73 2.83 2.10
C ASP A 33 -7.01 3.73 0.89
N GLN A 34 -6.33 4.87 0.75
CA GLN A 34 -6.44 5.70 -0.46
C GLN A 34 -6.00 4.96 -1.71
N LEU A 35 -4.85 4.27 -1.67
CA LEU A 35 -4.36 3.47 -2.78
C LEU A 35 -5.39 2.42 -3.19
N SER A 36 -5.94 1.72 -2.21
CA SER A 36 -6.93 0.66 -2.42
C SER A 36 -8.28 1.17 -2.91
N SER A 37 -8.60 2.43 -2.59
CA SER A 37 -9.82 3.11 -3.01
C SER A 37 -9.70 3.61 -4.46
N GLN A 38 -8.50 3.98 -4.91
CA GLN A 38 -8.22 4.24 -6.33
C GLN A 38 -8.08 2.95 -7.13
N TYR A 39 -7.45 1.93 -6.56
CA TYR A 39 -7.07 0.68 -7.21
C TYR A 39 -7.68 -0.52 -6.50
N ALA A 40 -8.97 -0.79 -6.76
CA ALA A 40 -9.70 -1.88 -6.14
C ALA A 40 -9.06 -3.26 -6.42
N GLU A 41 -8.44 -3.45 -7.60
CA GLU A 41 -7.73 -4.69 -7.92
C GLU A 41 -6.48 -4.87 -7.05
N LEU A 42 -5.66 -3.81 -6.88
CA LEU A 42 -4.52 -3.81 -5.96
C LEU A 42 -4.96 -4.21 -4.55
N ARG A 43 -6.10 -3.70 -4.06
CA ARG A 43 -6.63 -4.06 -2.74
C ARG A 43 -6.74 -5.57 -2.55
N ARG A 44 -7.25 -6.29 -3.55
CA ARG A 44 -7.43 -7.75 -3.50
C ARG A 44 -6.10 -8.51 -3.43
N HIS A 45 -5.03 -7.92 -3.96
CA HIS A 45 -3.68 -8.47 -3.92
C HIS A 45 -2.90 -8.07 -2.66
N LEU A 46 -3.21 -6.92 -2.06
CA LEU A 46 -2.53 -6.41 -0.86
C LEU A 46 -3.18 -6.91 0.44
N TYR A 47 -4.50 -7.08 0.45
CA TYR A 47 -5.27 -7.53 1.61
C TYR A 47 -5.72 -8.99 1.45
N ASP A 48 -5.91 -9.67 2.57
CA ASP A 48 -6.53 -10.99 2.65
C ASP A 48 -8.06 -10.91 2.77
N ASP A 49 -8.72 -12.06 2.84
CA ASP A 49 -10.19 -12.16 2.97
C ASP A 49 -10.71 -11.65 4.32
N LYS A 50 -9.81 -11.44 5.30
CA LYS A 50 -10.10 -10.85 6.61
C LYS A 50 -9.78 -9.35 6.65
N ASN A 51 -9.51 -8.75 5.49
CA ASN A 51 -9.16 -7.35 5.35
C ASN A 51 -7.86 -6.98 6.10
N LYS A 52 -6.95 -7.94 6.30
CA LYS A 52 -5.61 -7.74 6.84
C LYS A 52 -4.58 -7.63 5.73
N LEU A 53 -3.58 -6.78 5.92
CA LEU A 53 -2.46 -6.66 5.00
C LEU A 53 -1.69 -7.99 4.95
N ARG A 54 -1.43 -8.47 3.73
CA ARG A 54 -0.76 -9.76 3.53
C ARG A 54 0.69 -9.70 4.00
N SER A 55 1.19 -10.80 4.55
CA SER A 55 2.51 -10.85 5.19
C SER A 55 3.69 -10.57 4.27
N PHE A 56 3.50 -10.63 2.95
CA PHE A 56 4.52 -10.34 1.95
C PHE A 56 4.51 -8.88 1.48
N VAL A 57 3.60 -8.05 1.98
CA VAL A 57 3.59 -6.62 1.74
C VAL A 57 4.37 -5.94 2.85
N ASN A 58 5.53 -5.38 2.51
CA ASN A 58 6.29 -4.54 3.42
C ASN A 58 5.96 -3.09 3.13
N VAL A 59 5.76 -2.32 4.20
CA VAL A 59 5.41 -0.91 4.10
C VAL A 59 6.43 -0.15 4.93
N TYR A 60 7.02 0.86 4.31
CA TYR A 60 8.07 1.68 4.92
C TYR A 60 7.62 3.12 4.87
N LEU A 61 7.75 3.82 5.98
CA LEU A 61 7.54 5.26 6.07
C LEU A 61 8.85 5.89 6.52
N ASN A 62 9.53 6.64 5.65
CA ASN A 62 10.83 7.26 5.96
C ASN A 62 11.86 6.26 6.52
N ASP A 63 11.97 5.09 5.88
CA ASP A 63 12.83 3.96 6.31
C ASP A 63 12.43 3.27 7.64
N GLU A 64 11.33 3.69 8.26
CA GLU A 64 10.74 3.03 9.42
C GLU A 64 9.73 1.97 8.99
N ASP A 65 9.93 0.72 9.42
CA ASP A 65 8.97 -0.37 9.22
C ASP A 65 7.78 -0.17 10.16
N ILE A 66 6.68 0.28 9.59
CA ILE A 66 5.44 0.56 10.32
C ILE A 66 4.67 -0.71 10.71
N ARG A 67 5.05 -1.90 10.22
CA ARG A 67 4.38 -3.16 10.58
C ARG A 67 4.48 -3.43 12.07
N HIS A 68 5.48 -2.86 12.73
CA HIS A 68 5.70 -2.95 14.17
C HIS A 68 5.00 -1.86 14.99
N GLN A 69 4.58 -0.74 14.38
CA GLN A 69 3.98 0.39 15.09
C GLN A 69 2.45 0.41 15.07
N ALA A 70 1.80 -0.30 14.15
CA ALA A 70 0.35 -0.42 14.13
C ALA A 70 -0.05 -1.88 14.24
N GLY A 71 -0.38 -2.30 15.47
CA GLY A 71 -1.20 -3.48 15.69
C GLY A 71 -2.49 -3.32 14.89
N VAL A 72 -2.64 -4.16 13.87
CA VAL A 72 -3.86 -4.33 13.08
C VAL A 72 -5.00 -4.91 13.91
#